data_AF-A0A561BV39-F1
#
_entry.id   AF-A0A561BV39-F1
#
_cell.length_a   1.000
_cell.length_b   1.000
_cell.length_c   1.000
_cell.angle_alpha   90.00
_cell.angle_beta   90.00
_cell.angle_gamma   90.00
#
_symmetry.space_group_name_H-M   'P 1'
#
loop_
_entity.id
_entity.type
_entity.pdbx_description
1 polymer ?
#
loop_
_entity_poly.entity_id
_entity_poly.type
_entity_poly.pdbx_seq_one_letter_code
_entity_poly.pdbx_strand_id
1 'polypeptide(L)'
;MTSTYAPEQRPVSTTAKVSGYLAAAMAAGLGITHLTIYTVGFLDASDVALSTYLLGGVAIAAVALVFAAAAALLTWRSNVRLRRTLRAACWVAATVLSLQAVGIALAEPVLLIQPAGPGPWSLVGGPAFAIFLWQSRKARTR
;
A
#
# COMPACT_ATOMS: atom_id res chain seq x y z
N MET A 1 24.46 -2.09 39.66
CA MET A 1 23.05 -2.00 39.20
C MET A 1 23.04 -1.32 37.85
N THR A 2 22.99 -2.08 36.76
CA THR A 2 22.82 -1.58 35.40
C THR A 2 21.33 -1.33 35.17
N SER A 3 20.93 -0.06 35.17
CA SER A 3 19.56 0.34 34.80
C SER A 3 19.35 0.03 33.33
N THR A 4 18.69 -1.10 33.04
CA THR A 4 18.22 -1.45 31.71
C THR A 4 17.03 -0.57 31.39
N TYR A 5 17.28 0.65 30.93
CA TYR A 5 16.23 1.51 30.37
C TYR A 5 15.67 0.79 29.13
N ALA A 6 14.49 0.18 29.29
CA ALA A 6 13.70 -0.26 28.15
C ALA A 6 13.50 0.96 27.25
N PRO A 7 13.76 0.86 25.93
CA PRO A 7 13.59 2.00 25.05
C PRO A 7 12.13 2.45 25.09
N GLU A 8 11.89 3.60 25.69
CA GLU A 8 10.58 4.24 25.74
C GLU A 8 10.07 4.41 24.30
N GLN A 9 9.05 3.62 23.96
CA GLN A 9 8.44 3.71 22.65
C GLN A 9 7.65 5.02 22.58
N ARG A 10 8.27 6.06 22.03
CA ARG A 10 7.56 7.32 21.80
C ARG A 10 6.29 7.05 20.97
N PRO A 11 5.13 7.55 21.40
CA PRO A 11 3.89 7.35 20.68
C PRO A 11 4.00 7.96 19.27
N VAL A 12 3.64 7.17 18.26
CA VAL A 12 3.55 7.62 16.88
C VAL A 12 2.52 8.75 16.80
N SER A 13 2.90 9.91 16.26
CA SER A 13 2.01 11.07 16.15
C SER A 13 0.71 10.74 15.41
N THR A 14 -0.40 11.38 15.77
CA THR A 14 -1.72 11.17 15.14
C THR A 14 -1.65 11.30 13.62
N THR A 15 -0.91 12.29 13.10
CA THR A 15 -0.70 12.49 11.65
C THR A 15 -0.04 11.29 10.98
N ALA A 16 0.95 10.68 11.64
CA ALA A 16 1.65 9.50 11.14
C ALA A 16 0.73 8.27 11.15
N LYS A 17 -0.18 8.17 12.13
CA LYS A 17 -1.19 7.10 12.14
C LYS A 17 -2.22 7.27 11.04
N VAL A 18 -2.74 8.48 10.84
CA VAL A 18 -3.71 8.79 9.77
C VAL A 18 -3.12 8.48 8.40
N SER A 19 -1.90 8.95 8.11
CA SER A 19 -1.24 8.65 6.83
C SER A 19 -0.94 7.16 6.64
N GLY A 20 -0.59 6.44 7.71
CA GLY A 20 -0.38 5.00 7.67
C GLY A 20 -1.66 4.20 7.39
N TYR A 21 -2.78 4.55 8.02
CA TYR A 21 -4.08 3.93 7.73
C TYR A 21 -4.60 4.31 6.34
N LEU A 22 -4.37 5.54 5.89
CA LEU A 22 -4.71 5.97 4.53
C LEU A 22 -3.93 5.14 3.49
N ALA A 23 -2.62 4.99 3.67
CA ALA A 23 -1.78 4.15 2.81
C ALA A 23 -2.28 2.70 2.79
N ALA A 24 -2.63 2.15 3.96
CA ALA A 24 -3.18 0.81 4.07
C ALA A 24 -4.52 0.68 3.33
N ALA A 25 -5.44 1.64 3.51
CA ALA A 25 -6.74 1.65 2.85
C ALA A 25 -6.62 1.74 1.32
N MET A 26 -5.71 2.58 0.81
CA MET A 26 -5.49 2.72 -0.63
C MET A 26 -4.95 1.44 -1.27
N ALA A 27 -3.98 0.78 -0.62
CA ALA A 27 -3.47 -0.50 -1.10
C ALA A 27 -4.52 -1.62 -1.01
N ALA A 28 -5.31 -1.67 0.08
CA ALA A 28 -6.40 -2.63 0.20
C ALA A 28 -7.48 -2.40 -0.87
N GLY A 29 -7.86 -1.14 -1.10
CA GLY A 29 -8.80 -0.75 -2.14
C GLY A 29 -8.33 -1.16 -3.53
N LEU A 30 -7.07 -0.89 -3.88
CA LEU A 30 -6.47 -1.36 -5.14
C LEU A 30 -6.58 -2.88 -5.29
N GLY A 31 -6.24 -3.63 -4.23
CA GLY A 31 -6.28 -5.08 -4.26
C GLY A 31 -7.70 -5.62 -4.44
N ILE A 32 -8.68 -5.05 -3.74
CA ILE A 32 -10.10 -5.39 -3.90
C ILE A 32 -10.55 -5.08 -5.32
N THR A 33 -10.25 -3.89 -5.84
CA THR A 33 -10.61 -3.48 -7.21
C THR A 33 -10.05 -4.43 -8.26
N HIS A 34 -8.76 -4.78 -8.18
CA HIS A 34 -8.16 -5.76 -9.08
C HIS A 34 -8.83 -7.12 -9.00
N LEU A 35 -9.03 -7.63 -7.78
CA LEU A 35 -9.67 -8.93 -7.62
C LEU A 35 -11.10 -8.94 -8.16
N THR A 36 -11.89 -7.90 -7.88
CA THR A 36 -13.28 -7.79 -8.33
C THR A 36 -13.37 -7.70 -9.85
N ILE A 37 -12.63 -6.80 -10.50
CA ILE A 37 -12.69 -6.62 -11.96
C ILE A 37 -12.32 -7.92 -12.68
N TYR A 38 -11.21 -8.55 -12.28
CA TYR A 38 -10.76 -9.77 -12.93
C TYR A 38 -11.62 -10.99 -12.60
N THR A 39 -12.20 -11.06 -11.39
CA THR A 39 -13.17 -12.12 -11.07
C THR A 39 -14.44 -11.98 -11.92
N VAL A 40 -15.00 -10.77 -12.02
CA VAL A 40 -16.18 -10.52 -12.85
C VAL A 40 -15.87 -10.83 -14.32
N GLY A 41 -14.76 -10.31 -14.85
CA GLY A 41 -14.37 -10.58 -16.24
C GLY A 41 -14.14 -12.07 -16.52
N PHE A 42 -13.57 -12.82 -15.58
CA PHE A 42 -13.37 -14.26 -15.72
C PHE A 42 -14.68 -15.07 -15.65
N LEU A 43 -15.67 -14.59 -14.89
CA LEU A 43 -16.98 -15.26 -14.78
C LEU A 43 -17.92 -14.91 -15.93
N ASP A 44 -17.81 -13.70 -16.50
CA ASP A 44 -18.71 -13.19 -17.54
C ASP A 44 -18.29 -13.62 -18.95
N ALA A 45 -16.98 -13.80 -19.18
CA ALA A 45 -16.44 -14.13 -20.49
C ALA A 45 -15.85 -15.54 -20.54
N SER A 46 -16.34 -16.34 -21.49
CA SER A 46 -15.94 -17.76 -21.66
C SER A 46 -14.54 -17.95 -22.26
N ASP A 47 -13.91 -16.90 -22.78
CA ASP A 47 -12.64 -16.90 -23.49
C ASP A 47 -11.48 -16.25 -22.69
N VAL A 48 -11.74 -15.76 -21.48
CA VAL A 48 -10.69 -15.18 -20.63
C VAL A 48 -9.79 -16.28 -20.09
N ALA A 49 -8.51 -16.23 -20.47
CA ALA A 49 -7.52 -17.17 -19.98
C ALA A 49 -7.39 -17.11 -18.44
N LEU A 50 -7.36 -18.28 -17.81
CA LEU A 50 -7.15 -18.40 -16.36
C LEU A 50 -5.88 -17.69 -15.89
N SER A 51 -4.83 -17.66 -16.71
CA SER A 51 -3.59 -16.94 -16.42
C SER A 51 -3.81 -15.43 -16.25
N THR A 52 -4.69 -14.82 -17.05
CA THR A 52 -5.06 -13.41 -16.93
C THR A 52 -5.76 -13.13 -15.62
N TYR A 53 -6.68 -14.00 -15.19
CA TYR A 53 -7.33 -13.91 -13.88
C TYR A 53 -6.32 -14.05 -12.73
N LEU A 54 -5.45 -15.06 -12.79
CA LEU A 54 -4.48 -15.33 -11.73
C LEU A 54 -3.43 -14.21 -11.59
N LEU A 55 -2.90 -13.69 -12.70
CA LEU A 55 -1.87 -12.66 -12.68
C LEU A 55 -2.47 -11.27 -12.45
N GLY A 56 -3.48 -10.89 -13.23
CA GLY A 56 -4.07 -9.55 -13.18
C GLY A 56 -5.01 -9.32 -12.00
N GLY A 57 -5.68 -10.38 -11.53
CA GLY A 57 -6.56 -10.35 -10.36
C GLY A 57 -5.83 -10.78 -9.10
N VAL A 58 -5.57 -12.08 -8.96
CA VAL A 58 -5.16 -12.70 -7.69
C VAL A 58 -3.78 -12.24 -7.23
N ALA A 59 -2.76 -12.29 -8.10
CA ALA A 59 -1.39 -11.96 -7.74
C ALA A 59 -1.25 -10.47 -7.36
N ILE A 60 -1.81 -9.57 -8.17
CA ILE A 60 -1.79 -8.12 -7.87
C ILE A 60 -2.54 -7.83 -6.57
N ALA A 61 -3.71 -8.43 -6.37
CA ALA A 61 -4.47 -8.26 -5.14
C ALA A 61 -3.69 -8.74 -3.90
N ALA A 62 -3.04 -9.90 -3.99
CA ALA A 62 -2.22 -10.43 -2.91
C ALA A 62 -1.05 -9.48 -2.56
N VAL A 63 -0.35 -8.95 -3.57
CA VAL A 63 0.75 -7.99 -3.38
C VAL A 63 0.23 -6.69 -2.74
N ALA A 64 -0.88 -6.15 -3.24
CA ALA A 64 -1.48 -4.94 -2.69
C ALA A 64 -1.92 -5.13 -1.22
N LEU A 65 -2.48 -6.29 -0.88
CA LEU A 65 -2.83 -6.63 0.51
C LEU A 65 -1.59 -6.81 1.41
N VAL A 66 -0.48 -7.31 0.89
CA VAL A 66 0.80 -7.34 1.62
C VAL A 66 1.27 -5.91 1.94
N PHE A 67 1.16 -4.97 1.00
CA PHE A 67 1.48 -3.56 1.26
C PHE A 67 0.52 -2.92 2.27
N ALA A 68 -0.78 -3.22 2.16
CA ALA A 68 -1.78 -2.75 3.12
C ALA A 68 -1.48 -3.25 4.54
N ALA A 69 -1.22 -4.55 4.68
CA ALA A 69 -0.83 -5.17 5.94
C ALA A 69 0.47 -4.56 6.49
N ALA A 70 1.46 -4.29 5.62
CA ALA A 70 2.71 -3.68 6.04
C ALA A 70 2.50 -2.27 6.63
N ALA A 71 1.70 -1.44 5.98
CA ALA A 71 1.35 -0.10 6.48
C ALA A 71 0.54 -0.17 7.78
N ALA A 72 -0.48 -1.04 7.84
CA ALA A 72 -1.32 -1.21 9.03
C ALA A 72 -0.52 -1.73 10.24
N LEU A 73 0.32 -2.75 10.04
CA LEU A 73 1.18 -3.30 11.10
C LEU A 73 2.20 -2.28 11.59
N LEU A 74 2.86 -1.55 10.68
CA LEU A 74 3.81 -0.50 11.04
C LEU A 74 3.16 0.66 11.79
N THR A 75 1.87 0.90 11.53
CA THR A 75 1.06 1.93 12.20
C THR A 75 0.57 1.49 13.58
N TRP A 76 0.07 0.25 13.68
CA TRP A 76 -0.57 -0.26 14.88
C TRP A 76 0.44 -0.78 15.92
N ARG A 77 1.51 -1.46 15.49
CA ARG A 77 2.49 -2.10 16.38
C ARG A 77 3.92 -1.69 16.04
N SER A 78 4.61 -1.10 17.01
CA SER A 78 6.05 -0.88 16.93
C SER A 78 6.82 -2.18 17.26
N ASN A 79 6.66 -3.22 16.43
CA ASN A 79 7.49 -4.42 16.54
C ASN A 79 8.88 -4.11 15.95
N VAL A 80 9.88 -3.97 16.83
CA VAL A 80 11.23 -3.55 16.46
C VAL A 80 11.89 -4.53 15.49
N ARG A 81 11.61 -5.84 15.60
CA ARG A 81 12.26 -6.88 14.77
C ARG A 81 11.88 -6.78 13.29
N LEU A 82 10.61 -6.52 12.99
CA LEU A 82 10.11 -6.48 11.60
C LEU A 82 10.06 -5.08 11.01
N ARG A 83 10.39 -4.04 11.80
CA ARG A 83 10.25 -2.64 11.38
C ARG A 83 11.04 -2.31 10.11
N ARG A 84 12.23 -2.90 9.92
CA ARG A 84 13.05 -2.69 8.71
C ARG A 84 12.35 -3.25 7.48
N THR A 85 11.83 -4.47 7.57
CA THR A 85 11.11 -5.15 6.49
C THR A 85 9.81 -4.43 6.14
N LEU A 86 9.01 -4.06 7.14
CA LEU A 86 7.76 -3.33 6.93
C LEU A 86 8.00 -1.97 6.25
N ARG A 87 9.06 -1.27 6.64
CA ARG A 87 9.48 -0.03 5.99
C ARG A 87 9.94 -0.24 4.55
N ALA A 88 10.71 -1.29 4.29
CA ALA A 88 11.13 -1.62 2.94
C ALA A 88 9.92 -1.92 2.05
N ALA A 89 8.95 -2.71 2.54
CA ALA A 89 7.69 -2.98 1.84
C ALA A 89 6.91 -1.70 1.55
N CYS A 90 6.80 -0.78 2.52
CA CYS A 90 6.15 0.51 2.30
C CYS A 90 6.89 1.40 1.29
N TRP A 91 8.23 1.36 1.25
CA TRP A 91 9.02 2.08 0.23
C TRP A 91 8.79 1.49 -1.16
N VAL A 92 8.79 0.17 -1.29
CA VAL A 92 8.45 -0.51 -2.54
C VAL A 92 7.04 -0.13 -2.97
N ALA A 93 6.06 -0.15 -2.06
CA ALA A 93 4.69 0.26 -2.35
C ALA A 93 4.61 1.71 -2.86
N ALA A 94 5.30 2.65 -2.18
CA ALA A 94 5.37 4.04 -2.62
C ALA A 94 5.87 4.15 -4.07
N THR A 95 7.00 3.49 -4.37
CA THR A 95 7.60 3.52 -5.70
C THR A 95 6.69 2.87 -6.76
N VAL A 96 6.19 1.67 -6.48
CA VAL A 96 5.36 0.91 -7.45
C VAL A 96 4.07 1.65 -7.76
N LEU A 97 3.35 2.14 -6.75
CA LEU A 97 2.09 2.87 -6.95
C LEU A 97 2.33 4.21 -7.65
N SER A 98 3.41 4.92 -7.32
CA SER A 98 3.77 6.14 -8.04
C SER A 98 4.13 5.87 -9.51
N LEU A 99 4.91 4.82 -9.80
CA LEU A 99 5.23 4.43 -11.17
C LEU A 99 3.99 3.98 -11.94
N GLN A 100 3.08 3.25 -11.30
CA GLN A 100 1.80 2.87 -11.89
C GLN A 100 0.96 4.11 -12.22
N ALA A 101 0.86 5.09 -11.32
CA ALA A 101 0.14 6.34 -11.58
C ALA A 101 0.77 7.11 -12.74
N VAL A 102 2.11 7.21 -12.81
CA VAL A 102 2.81 7.85 -13.94
C VAL A 102 2.56 7.08 -15.24
N GLY A 103 2.64 5.76 -15.22
CA GLY A 103 2.35 4.91 -16.38
C GLY A 103 0.93 5.13 -16.92
N ILE A 104 -0.06 5.18 -16.02
CA ILE A 104 -1.45 5.46 -16.39
C ILE A 104 -1.57 6.89 -16.95
N ALA A 105 -0.92 7.89 -16.34
CA ALA A 105 -0.95 9.27 -16.81
C ALA A 105 -0.42 9.41 -18.26
N LEU A 106 0.59 8.62 -18.62
CA LEU A 106 1.24 8.64 -19.92
C LEU A 106 0.49 7.83 -20.98
N ALA A 107 -0.10 6.69 -20.60
CA ALA A 107 -0.78 5.80 -21.55
C ALA A 107 -2.25 6.16 -21.74
N GLU A 108 -3.01 6.26 -20.65
CA GLU A 108 -4.46 6.46 -20.66
C GLU A 108 -4.90 7.32 -19.45
N PRO A 109 -4.71 8.65 -19.51
CA PRO A 109 -4.89 9.53 -18.35
C PRO A 109 -6.32 9.54 -17.80
N VAL A 110 -7.32 9.16 -18.60
CA VAL A 110 -8.73 9.07 -18.15
C VAL A 110 -8.90 8.02 -17.04
N LEU A 111 -8.07 6.97 -17.02
CA LEU A 111 -8.11 5.92 -16.00
C LEU A 111 -7.62 6.41 -14.64
N LEU A 112 -6.91 7.55 -14.56
CA LEU A 112 -6.47 8.13 -13.28
C LEU A 112 -7.62 8.56 -12.38
N ILE A 113 -8.74 8.98 -12.98
CA ILE A 113 -9.90 9.52 -12.27
C ILE A 113 -11.08 8.55 -12.27
N GLN A 114 -11.00 7.44 -13.01
CA GLN A 114 -12.05 6.43 -13.04
C GLN A 114 -12.16 5.74 -11.67
N PRO A 115 -13.26 5.88 -10.92
CA PRO A 115 -13.33 5.45 -9.51
C PRO A 115 -13.10 3.95 -9.31
N ALA A 116 -13.56 3.14 -10.26
CA ALA A 116 -13.37 1.69 -10.26
C ALA A 116 -12.05 1.26 -10.92
N GLY A 117 -11.23 2.19 -11.42
CA GLY A 117 -9.95 1.87 -12.05
C GLY A 117 -8.79 1.78 -11.05
N PRO A 118 -7.62 1.28 -11.46
CA PRO A 118 -6.42 1.25 -10.62
C PRO A 118 -5.80 2.65 -10.38
N GLY A 119 -6.21 3.64 -11.18
CA GLY A 119 -5.65 4.99 -11.20
C GLY A 119 -5.80 5.75 -9.89
N PRO A 120 -7.01 5.96 -9.35
CA PRO A 120 -7.22 6.74 -8.12
C PRO A 120 -6.44 6.15 -6.93
N TRP A 121 -6.44 4.83 -6.80
CA TRP A 121 -5.75 4.13 -5.72
C TRP A 121 -4.24 4.32 -5.80
N SER A 122 -3.67 4.29 -7.00
CA SER A 122 -2.23 4.47 -7.23
C SER A 122 -1.82 5.94 -7.05
N LEU A 123 -2.65 6.85 -7.57
CA LEU A 123 -2.45 8.30 -7.52
C LEU A 123 -2.40 8.82 -6.08
N VAL A 124 -3.28 8.34 -5.21
CA VAL A 124 -3.31 8.72 -3.79
C VAL A 124 -2.40 7.82 -2.95
N GLY A 125 -2.36 6.52 -3.24
CA GLY A 125 -1.62 5.53 -2.48
C GLY A 125 -0.11 5.79 -2.47
N GLY A 126 0.51 6.03 -3.62
CA GLY A 126 1.95 6.30 -3.71
C GLY A 126 2.41 7.43 -2.78
N PRO A 127 1.84 8.65 -2.91
CA PRO A 127 2.08 9.76 -1.99
C PRO A 127 1.76 9.44 -0.53
N ALA A 128 0.67 8.73 -0.24
CA ALA A 128 0.30 8.35 1.13
C ALA A 128 1.39 7.49 1.81
N PHE A 129 1.92 6.47 1.11
CA PHE A 129 3.04 5.66 1.61
C PHE A 129 4.31 6.49 1.82
N ALA A 130 4.64 7.38 0.89
CA ALA A 130 5.82 8.25 1.00
C ALA A 130 5.74 9.19 2.21
N ILE A 131 4.59 9.85 2.38
CA ILE A 131 4.32 10.75 3.51
C ILE A 131 4.38 9.97 4.83
N PHE A 132 3.72 8.82 4.90
CA PHE A 132 3.75 7.96 6.09
C PHE A 132 5.19 7.59 6.47
N LEU A 133 6.01 7.17 5.51
CA LEU A 133 7.40 6.80 5.76
C LEU A 133 8.23 7.99 6.25
N TRP A 134 8.07 9.16 5.63
CA TRP A 134 8.76 10.38 6.04
C TRP A 134 8.41 10.77 7.48
N GLN A 135 7.13 10.75 7.84
CA GLN A 135 6.68 11.03 9.21
C GLN A 135 7.19 9.98 10.21
N SER A 136 7.23 8.70 9.82
CA SER A 136 7.77 7.63 10.66
C SER A 136 9.27 7.75 10.94
N ARG A 137 10.01 8.49 10.11
CA ARG A 137 11.45 8.77 10.29
C ARG A 137 11.67 9.95 11.24
N LYS A 138 10.88 11.02 11.12
CA LYS A 138 10.98 12.23 11.98
C LYS A 138 10.77 11.93 13.47
N ALA A 139 9.93 10.96 13.79
CA ALA A 139 9.73 10.52 15.18
C ALA A 139 10.99 9.89 15.83
N ARG A 140 12.05 9.62 15.06
CA ARG A 140 13.31 9.01 15.54
C ARG A 140 14.44 10.02 15.74
N THR A 141 14.34 11.22 15.18
CA THR A 141 15.43 12.24 15.20
C THR A 141 15.16 13.41 16.13
N ARG A 142 13.99 13.48 16.75
CA ARG A 142 13.70 14.31 17.92
C ARG A 142 13.70 13.41 19.13
#